data_AF-A0A5Y7B0H4-F1
#
_entry.id   AF-A0A5Y7B0H4-F1
#
_cell.length_a   1.000
_cell.length_b   1.000
_cell.length_c   1.000
_cell.angle_alpha   90.00
_cell.angle_beta   90.00
_cell.angle_gamma   90.00
#
_symmetry.space_group_name_H-M   'P 1'
#
loop_
_entity.id
_entity.type
_entity.pdbx_description
1 polymer ?
#
loop_
_entity_poly.entity_id
_entity_poly.type
_entity_poly.pdbx_seq_one_letter_code
_entity_poly.pdbx_strand_id
1 'polypeptide(L)'
;YTGNANVTLHSTPEYSSVQPGNSTSGQTYTLFNSLMKPTAGDVEALSVNGGRLNGPLGIGTDNALGGNSIVFGDNDTGFKWHSDGVLGIYANNALVGYIDNSGLHMSVDVLTNGAVRAGNAKKLSLTSNNNSTMTATFNLWGDANRPTVIELDDDQGWHLYSQRNPDGSIVFTVNGDITANTLRAGGAIYQNNG
;
A
#
# COMPACT_ATOMS: atom_id res chain seq x y z
N TYR A 1 -48.95 47.61 -35.85
CA TYR A 1 -49.03 46.45 -34.94
C TYR A 1 -47.71 45.70 -34.99
N THR A 2 -46.83 45.97 -34.02
CA THR A 2 -45.84 45.05 -33.43
C THR A 2 -45.62 45.67 -32.03
N GLY A 3 -46.40 45.28 -31.04
CA GLY A 3 -46.12 44.07 -30.26
C GLY A 3 -45.08 44.44 -29.21
N ASN A 4 -45.52 44.69 -27.97
CA ASN A 4 -44.63 44.99 -26.84
C ASN A 4 -43.58 43.88 -26.73
N ALA A 5 -42.38 44.13 -27.26
CA ALA A 5 -41.20 43.39 -26.85
C ALA A 5 -40.84 43.94 -25.48
N ASN A 6 -41.09 43.18 -24.42
CA ASN A 6 -40.44 43.42 -23.15
C ASN A 6 -38.95 43.16 -23.36
N VAL A 7 -38.22 44.19 -23.77
CA VAL A 7 -36.76 44.15 -23.83
C VAL A 7 -36.28 44.40 -22.40
N THR A 8 -35.92 43.32 -21.69
CA THR A 8 -35.20 43.44 -20.43
C THR A 8 -33.74 43.76 -20.78
N LEU A 9 -33.42 45.05 -20.88
CA LEU A 9 -32.03 45.49 -20.92
C LEU A 9 -31.47 45.37 -19.49
N HIS A 10 -30.53 44.46 -19.29
CA HIS A 10 -29.69 44.45 -18.08
C HIS A 10 -28.68 45.60 -18.19
N SER A 11 -29.17 46.85 -18.17
CA SER A 11 -28.41 48.05 -18.50
C SER A 11 -27.82 48.74 -17.27
N THR A 12 -27.19 47.99 -16.38
CA THR A 12 -26.17 48.56 -15.50
C THR A 12 -24.79 48.03 -15.91
N PRO A 13 -24.30 48.31 -17.14
CA PRO A 13 -22.87 48.22 -17.34
C PRO A 13 -22.26 49.28 -16.42
N GLU A 14 -21.55 48.85 -15.38
CA GLU A 14 -20.61 49.75 -14.74
C GLU A 14 -19.57 50.11 -15.81
N TYR A 15 -19.72 51.31 -16.37
CA TYR A 15 -18.68 51.90 -17.21
C TYR A 15 -17.49 52.17 -16.30
N SER A 16 -16.55 51.24 -16.26
CA SER A 16 -15.22 51.52 -15.73
C SER A 16 -14.50 52.37 -16.76
N SER A 17 -14.14 53.61 -16.38
CA SER A 17 -13.19 54.43 -17.15
C SER A 17 -11.79 53.83 -17.15
N VAL A 18 -11.56 52.84 -16.29
CA VAL A 18 -10.31 52.09 -16.19
C VAL A 18 -10.48 50.79 -16.98
N GLN A 19 -9.84 50.75 -18.14
CA GLN A 19 -9.67 49.52 -18.91
C GLN A 19 -8.99 48.45 -18.04
N PRO A 20 -9.43 47.18 -18.07
CA PRO A 20 -8.73 46.10 -17.37
C PRO A 20 -7.25 46.08 -17.78
N GLY A 21 -6.35 45.91 -16.81
CA GLY A 21 -4.91 45.90 -17.08
C GLY A 21 -4.55 44.92 -18.20
N ASN A 22 -3.67 45.35 -19.12
CA ASN A 22 -3.20 44.62 -20.31
C ASN A 22 -4.22 44.46 -21.46
N SER A 23 -5.41 45.06 -21.40
CA SER A 23 -6.31 45.09 -22.56
C SER A 23 -5.80 46.09 -23.62
N THR A 24 -6.00 45.77 -24.91
CA THR A 24 -5.59 46.61 -26.05
C THR A 24 -6.81 47.22 -26.72
N SER A 25 -6.71 48.49 -27.11
CA SER A 25 -7.79 49.18 -27.84
C SER A 25 -8.08 48.48 -29.17
N GLY A 26 -9.37 48.26 -29.46
CA GLY A 26 -9.83 47.59 -30.69
C GLY A 26 -9.97 46.07 -30.59
N GLN A 27 -9.74 45.46 -29.43
CA GLN A 27 -9.96 44.02 -29.20
C GLN A 27 -11.20 43.76 -28.33
N THR A 28 -11.96 42.71 -28.67
CA THR A 28 -13.11 42.24 -27.88
C THR A 28 -12.63 41.25 -26.82
N TYR A 29 -12.99 41.50 -25.56
CA TYR A 29 -12.69 40.64 -24.44
C TYR A 29 -13.97 40.10 -23.82
N THR A 30 -14.02 38.80 -23.52
CA THR A 30 -15.08 38.23 -22.68
C THR A 30 -14.74 38.53 -21.22
N LEU A 31 -15.66 39.23 -20.55
CA LEU A 31 -15.51 39.61 -19.15
C LEU A 31 -16.46 38.75 -18.32
N PHE A 32 -15.91 38.06 -17.33
CA PHE A 32 -16.69 37.29 -16.39
C PHE A 32 -16.91 38.08 -15.09
N ASN A 33 -18.11 37.98 -14.53
CA ASN A 33 -18.48 38.64 -13.28
C ASN A 33 -19.50 37.78 -12.50
N SER A 34 -19.95 38.23 -11.32
CA SER A 34 -20.89 37.48 -10.48
C SER A 34 -22.25 37.22 -11.14
N LEU A 35 -22.65 38.05 -12.12
CA LEU A 35 -23.85 37.91 -12.95
C LEU A 35 -23.58 37.18 -14.28
N MET A 36 -22.30 37.05 -14.69
CA MET A 36 -21.82 36.35 -15.89
C MET A 36 -20.63 35.46 -15.53
N LYS A 37 -20.88 34.35 -14.84
CA LYS A 37 -19.81 33.42 -14.39
C LYS A 37 -19.21 32.67 -15.58
N PRO A 38 -17.90 32.37 -15.56
CA PRO A 38 -17.29 31.52 -16.59
C PRO A 38 -17.83 30.09 -16.51
N THR A 39 -17.93 29.40 -17.65
CA THR A 39 -18.13 27.95 -17.68
C THR A 39 -16.82 27.22 -17.36
N ALA A 40 -16.89 25.93 -17.04
CA ALA A 40 -15.69 25.13 -16.80
C ALA A 40 -14.76 25.11 -18.03
N GLY A 41 -15.31 25.12 -19.25
CA GLY A 41 -14.52 25.20 -20.48
C GLY A 41 -13.81 26.55 -20.66
N ASP A 42 -14.42 27.65 -20.22
CA ASP A 42 -13.84 29.00 -20.33
C ASP A 42 -12.60 29.19 -19.45
N VAL A 43 -12.44 28.35 -18.42
CA VAL A 43 -11.32 28.42 -17.46
C VAL A 43 -10.53 27.11 -17.38
N GLU A 44 -10.74 26.19 -18.34
CA GLU A 44 -10.11 24.87 -18.38
C GLU A 44 -10.29 24.03 -17.10
N ALA A 45 -11.37 24.30 -16.36
CA ALA A 45 -11.76 23.54 -15.19
C ALA A 45 -12.46 22.24 -15.58
N LEU A 46 -12.44 21.27 -14.68
CA LEU A 46 -13.22 20.04 -14.81
C LEU A 46 -14.71 20.38 -14.75
N SER A 47 -15.49 19.94 -15.75
CA SER A 47 -16.94 20.12 -15.75
C SER A 47 -17.59 19.45 -14.53
N VAL A 48 -18.71 20.01 -14.05
CA VAL A 48 -19.52 19.42 -12.97
C VAL A 48 -20.13 18.07 -13.35
N ASN A 49 -20.22 17.77 -14.64
CA ASN A 49 -20.62 16.47 -15.16
C ASN A 49 -19.44 15.47 -15.25
N GLY A 50 -18.27 15.86 -14.73
CA GLY A 50 -17.02 15.10 -14.80
C GLY A 50 -16.23 15.33 -16.08
N GLY A 51 -15.14 14.58 -16.23
CA GLY A 51 -14.24 14.63 -17.37
C GLY A 51 -13.04 13.70 -17.15
N ARG A 52 -12.25 13.48 -18.20
CA ARG A 52 -11.05 12.64 -18.12
C ARG A 52 -9.83 13.53 -17.93
N LEU A 53 -9.13 13.35 -16.81
CA LEU A 53 -7.80 13.92 -16.62
C LEU A 53 -6.77 12.95 -17.20
N ASN A 54 -5.98 13.42 -18.16
CA ASN A 54 -4.87 12.65 -18.75
C ASN A 54 -3.52 12.96 -18.06
N GLY A 55 -3.55 13.73 -16.97
CA GLY A 55 -2.38 14.16 -16.19
C GLY A 55 -2.63 14.05 -14.69
N PRO A 56 -1.63 14.41 -13.86
CA PRO A 56 -1.70 14.24 -12.41
C PRO A 56 -2.75 15.15 -11.78
N LEU A 57 -3.34 14.68 -10.68
CA LEU A 57 -4.23 15.47 -9.84
C LEU A 57 -3.58 15.73 -8.48
N GLY A 58 -3.57 16.99 -8.04
CA GLY A 58 -3.16 17.41 -6.70
C GLY A 58 -4.31 18.03 -5.92
N ILE A 59 -4.41 17.73 -4.63
CA ILE A 59 -5.42 18.29 -3.72
C ILE A 59 -4.70 19.03 -2.59
N GLY A 60 -4.83 20.36 -2.59
CA GLY A 60 -4.18 21.25 -1.62
C GLY A 60 -2.77 21.72 -2.00
N THR A 61 -2.13 21.09 -3.01
CA THR A 61 -0.84 21.49 -3.59
C THR A 61 -0.63 20.84 -4.97
N ASP A 62 0.40 21.27 -5.72
CA ASP A 62 0.80 20.69 -7.00
C ASP A 62 1.28 19.24 -6.83
N ASN A 63 1.11 18.38 -7.84
CA ASN A 63 1.54 16.98 -7.77
C ASN A 63 2.97 16.78 -8.29
N ALA A 64 3.82 16.09 -7.52
CA ALA A 64 5.19 15.70 -7.86
C ALA A 64 5.40 14.17 -7.98
N LEU A 65 4.38 13.35 -7.74
CA LEU A 65 4.41 11.92 -8.07
C LEU A 65 4.45 11.67 -9.58
N GLY A 66 3.95 12.62 -10.39
CA GLY A 66 3.97 12.58 -11.86
C GLY A 66 2.98 11.58 -12.48
N GLY A 67 2.87 11.59 -13.82
CA GLY A 67 2.01 10.67 -14.58
C GLY A 67 0.54 10.63 -14.10
N ASN A 68 -0.06 9.44 -14.15
CA ASN A 68 -1.42 9.18 -13.68
C ASN A 68 -1.41 8.94 -12.15
N SER A 69 -1.47 10.01 -11.35
CA SER A 69 -1.41 9.93 -9.88
C SER A 69 -2.33 10.93 -9.19
N ILE A 70 -2.64 10.63 -7.93
CA ILE A 70 -3.40 11.48 -7.01
C ILE A 70 -2.56 11.68 -5.75
N VAL A 71 -2.25 12.92 -5.40
CA VAL A 71 -1.54 13.26 -4.14
C VAL A 71 -2.48 13.88 -3.10
N PHE A 72 -2.18 13.70 -1.82
CA PHE A 72 -2.99 14.19 -0.70
C PHE A 72 -2.14 15.03 0.28
N GLY A 73 -2.52 16.28 0.49
CA GLY A 73 -1.96 17.13 1.55
C GLY A 73 -0.55 17.68 1.29
N ASP A 74 0.27 16.96 0.54
CA ASP A 74 1.56 17.37 -0.03
C ASP A 74 1.69 16.89 -1.50
N ASN A 75 2.88 17.04 -2.10
CA ASN A 75 3.09 16.78 -3.52
C ASN A 75 3.66 15.38 -3.84
N ASP A 76 4.01 14.57 -2.84
CA ASP A 76 4.71 13.30 -3.03
C ASP A 76 4.17 12.14 -2.17
N THR A 77 3.01 12.34 -1.54
CA THR A 77 2.23 11.30 -0.84
C THR A 77 0.90 11.06 -1.53
N GLY A 78 0.56 9.80 -1.82
CA GLY A 78 -0.71 9.45 -2.44
C GLY A 78 -0.74 8.12 -3.19
N PHE A 79 -1.56 8.05 -4.23
CA PHE A 79 -1.74 6.87 -5.07
C PHE A 79 -1.25 7.09 -6.49
N LYS A 80 -0.52 6.11 -7.03
CA LYS A 80 0.04 6.18 -8.37
C LYS A 80 -0.26 4.93 -9.18
N TRP A 81 -0.74 5.11 -10.41
CA TRP A 81 -0.80 4.02 -11.38
C TRP A 81 0.64 3.74 -11.86
N HIS A 82 1.11 2.53 -11.64
CA HIS A 82 2.44 2.11 -12.12
C HIS A 82 2.40 1.55 -13.52
N SER A 83 1.41 0.69 -13.74
CA SER A 83 1.21 -0.10 -14.94
C SER A 83 -0.20 -0.67 -14.90
N ASP A 84 -0.63 -1.30 -15.98
CA ASP A 84 -1.96 -1.92 -16.04
C ASP A 84 -2.17 -2.87 -14.84
N GLY A 85 -3.25 -2.66 -14.09
CA GLY A 85 -3.59 -3.43 -12.88
C GLY A 85 -2.85 -3.11 -11.57
N VAL A 86 -1.90 -2.16 -11.52
CA VAL A 86 -1.08 -1.90 -10.30
C VAL A 86 -1.34 -0.51 -9.72
N LEU A 87 -1.81 -0.50 -8.47
CA LEU A 87 -1.99 0.70 -7.66
C LEU A 87 -0.91 0.78 -6.58
N GLY A 88 0.02 1.73 -6.74
CA GLY A 88 1.05 2.00 -5.74
C GLY A 88 0.55 2.93 -4.64
N ILE A 89 0.99 2.67 -3.41
CA ILE A 89 0.80 3.52 -2.22
C ILE A 89 2.13 4.20 -1.94
N TYR A 90 2.15 5.53 -2.06
CA TYR A 90 3.34 6.35 -1.95
C TYR A 90 3.28 7.25 -0.74
N ALA A 91 4.43 7.42 -0.09
CA ALA A 91 4.66 8.45 0.91
C ALA A 91 6.04 9.05 0.69
N ASN A 92 6.14 10.38 0.58
CA ASN A 92 7.40 11.08 0.31
C ASN A 92 8.20 10.48 -0.87
N ASN A 93 7.52 10.21 -1.99
CA ASN A 93 8.09 9.59 -3.19
C ASN A 93 8.63 8.15 -3.02
N ALA A 94 8.40 7.49 -1.88
CA ALA A 94 8.74 6.09 -1.66
C ALA A 94 7.52 5.17 -1.83
N LEU A 95 7.69 4.04 -2.53
CA LEU A 95 6.69 2.97 -2.57
C LEU A 95 6.68 2.26 -1.21
N VAL A 96 5.62 2.44 -0.42
CA VAL A 96 5.50 1.82 0.92
C VAL A 96 4.60 0.59 0.92
N GLY A 97 3.75 0.47 -0.09
CA GLY A 97 2.94 -0.71 -0.33
C GLY A 97 2.28 -0.60 -1.69
N TYR A 98 1.68 -1.67 -2.13
CA TYR A 98 0.88 -1.65 -3.35
C TYR A 98 -0.22 -2.67 -3.26
N ILE A 99 -1.26 -2.37 -4.02
CA ILE A 99 -2.29 -3.32 -4.36
C ILE A 99 -2.13 -3.59 -5.84
N ASP A 100 -2.03 -4.84 -6.17
CA ASP A 100 -2.18 -5.34 -7.52
C ASP A 100 -3.21 -6.47 -7.47
N ASN A 101 -3.25 -7.27 -8.52
CA ASN A 101 -4.09 -8.46 -8.54
C ASN A 101 -3.71 -9.52 -7.47
N SER A 102 -2.66 -9.33 -6.64
CA SER A 102 -2.10 -10.28 -5.65
C SER A 102 -2.39 -9.93 -4.19
N GLY A 103 -3.03 -8.80 -3.93
CA GLY A 103 -3.47 -8.41 -2.59
C GLY A 103 -2.65 -7.25 -2.03
N LEU A 104 -2.63 -7.15 -0.70
CA LEU A 104 -1.92 -6.07 -0.04
C LEU A 104 -0.45 -6.46 0.14
N HIS A 105 0.42 -5.75 -0.57
CA HIS A 105 1.85 -5.82 -0.37
C HIS A 105 2.31 -4.64 0.45
N MET A 106 3.15 -4.93 1.43
CA MET A 106 3.88 -3.93 2.18
C MET A 106 5.33 -4.09 1.76
N SER A 107 5.85 -3.09 1.05
CA SER A 107 7.25 -3.05 0.60
C SER A 107 8.21 -2.77 1.76
N VAL A 108 7.62 -2.42 2.90
CA VAL A 108 8.21 -2.26 4.21
C VAL A 108 7.39 -3.08 5.20
N ASP A 109 7.59 -2.87 6.49
CA ASP A 109 6.84 -3.56 7.51
C ASP A 109 5.32 -3.42 7.34
N VAL A 110 4.62 -4.53 7.51
CA VAL A 110 3.16 -4.57 7.57
C VAL A 110 2.70 -3.95 8.90
N LEU A 111 2.43 -2.64 8.90
CA LEU A 111 1.97 -1.89 10.08
C LEU A 111 0.43 -1.85 10.15
N THR A 112 -0.19 -2.81 10.83
CA THR A 112 -1.65 -2.87 11.02
C THR A 112 -2.09 -2.18 12.32
N ASN A 113 -2.99 -1.17 12.28
CA ASN A 113 -3.56 -0.48 13.47
C ASN A 113 -4.52 -1.40 14.32
N GLY A 114 -4.54 -2.71 14.04
CA GLY A 114 -5.40 -3.78 14.60
C GLY A 114 -4.79 -5.19 14.44
N ALA A 115 -5.53 -6.27 14.75
CA ALA A 115 -4.97 -7.63 14.71
C ALA A 115 -4.77 -8.16 13.27
N VAL A 116 -3.63 -8.83 13.02
CA VAL A 116 -3.61 -9.93 12.04
C VAL A 116 -4.50 -11.02 12.61
N ARG A 117 -5.79 -10.98 12.25
CA ARG A 117 -6.71 -12.08 12.50
C ARG A 117 -6.34 -13.22 11.55
N ALA A 118 -5.36 -14.00 11.98
CA ALA A 118 -5.14 -15.34 11.50
C ALA A 118 -5.99 -16.28 12.35
N GLY A 119 -7.14 -16.66 11.82
CA GLY A 119 -8.13 -17.48 12.52
C GLY A 119 -9.14 -16.66 13.34
N ASN A 120 -10.37 -17.17 13.41
CA ASN A 120 -11.50 -16.50 14.05
C ASN A 120 -11.70 -16.99 15.50
N ALA A 121 -11.79 -18.31 15.76
CA ALA A 121 -12.01 -18.84 17.12
C ALA A 121 -10.73 -19.01 17.96
N LYS A 122 -9.56 -19.12 17.32
CA LYS A 122 -8.22 -19.19 17.93
C LYS A 122 -7.19 -18.59 16.98
N LYS A 123 -6.15 -17.97 17.55
CA LYS A 123 -5.11 -17.22 16.85
C LYS A 123 -3.90 -18.11 16.55
N LEU A 124 -3.32 -17.93 15.36
CA LEU A 124 -1.98 -18.42 15.01
C LEU A 124 -0.93 -17.35 15.34
N SER A 125 0.10 -17.68 16.13
CA SER A 125 1.17 -16.76 16.54
C SER A 125 2.57 -17.28 16.23
N LEU A 126 3.38 -16.47 15.55
CA LEU A 126 4.84 -16.62 15.41
C LEU A 126 5.47 -15.52 16.28
N THR A 127 6.20 -15.89 17.33
CA THR A 127 6.63 -14.96 18.41
C THR A 127 8.07 -15.21 18.82
N SER A 128 8.90 -14.17 18.82
CA SER A 128 10.24 -14.18 19.40
C SER A 128 10.25 -13.43 20.75
N ASN A 129 10.82 -14.02 21.81
CA ASN A 129 10.89 -13.45 23.20
C ASN A 129 12.12 -12.54 23.43
N ASN A 130 13.03 -12.44 22.47
CA ASN A 130 14.22 -11.57 22.45
C ASN A 130 15.18 -11.63 23.66
N ASN A 131 15.06 -12.62 24.55
CA ASN A 131 16.09 -12.96 25.56
C ASN A 131 17.07 -14.02 25.06
N SER A 132 16.82 -14.49 23.84
CA SER A 132 17.80 -15.25 23.09
C SER A 132 18.99 -14.33 22.85
N THR A 133 20.18 -14.74 23.29
CA THR A 133 21.43 -14.04 22.95
C THR A 133 21.79 -14.18 21.47
N MET A 134 20.89 -14.79 20.67
CA MET A 134 21.06 -15.19 19.29
C MET A 134 19.73 -15.12 18.53
N THR A 135 19.76 -14.95 17.21
CA THR A 135 18.57 -14.94 16.37
C THR A 135 17.97 -16.34 16.29
N ALA A 136 16.91 -16.56 17.06
CA ALA A 136 16.16 -17.80 16.95
C ALA A 136 15.27 -17.74 15.72
N THR A 137 15.39 -18.74 14.87
CA THR A 137 14.61 -18.79 13.66
C THR A 137 13.73 -20.02 13.65
N PHE A 138 12.44 -19.78 13.38
CA PHE A 138 11.60 -20.86 12.90
C PHE A 138 11.98 -21.08 11.46
N ASN A 139 12.87 -22.04 11.27
CA ASN A 139 13.40 -22.36 9.98
C ASN A 139 12.71 -23.59 9.42
N LEU A 140 12.69 -23.60 8.10
CA LEU A 140 12.25 -24.72 7.32
C LEU A 140 13.28 -24.88 6.21
N TRP A 141 14.08 -25.95 6.28
CA TRP A 141 15.17 -26.22 5.35
C TRP A 141 15.38 -27.76 5.13
N GLY A 142 16.39 -28.22 4.38
CA GLY A 142 16.73 -29.65 4.15
C GLY A 142 17.60 -29.95 2.91
N ASP A 143 18.00 -31.23 2.67
CA ASP A 143 18.81 -31.72 1.50
C ASP A 143 18.58 -33.23 1.09
N ALA A 144 19.37 -33.82 0.16
CA ALA A 144 19.18 -35.20 -0.38
C ALA A 144 19.43 -36.34 0.63
N ASN A 145 20.26 -36.07 1.63
CA ASN A 145 20.53 -36.97 2.73
C ASN A 145 19.59 -36.67 3.91
N ARG A 146 19.01 -35.45 3.96
CA ARG A 146 18.09 -34.95 5.00
C ARG A 146 16.80 -34.38 4.38
N PRO A 147 15.91 -35.25 3.87
CA PRO A 147 14.75 -34.83 3.09
C PRO A 147 13.87 -33.67 3.60
N THR A 148 13.74 -33.36 4.89
CA THR A 148 13.03 -32.17 5.41
C THR A 148 13.53 -31.88 6.81
N VAL A 149 13.66 -30.60 7.17
CA VAL A 149 14.08 -30.15 8.49
C VAL A 149 13.18 -28.96 8.86
N ILE A 150 12.21 -29.19 9.74
CA ILE A 150 11.59 -28.08 10.46
C ILE A 150 12.48 -27.85 11.64
N GLU A 151 13.24 -26.77 11.55
CA GLU A 151 14.32 -26.49 12.46
C GLU A 151 13.98 -25.30 13.33
N LEU A 152 14.30 -25.48 14.60
CA LEU A 152 14.55 -24.37 15.48
C LEU A 152 16.05 -24.34 15.66
N ASP A 153 16.66 -23.26 15.19
CA ASP A 153 18.07 -22.98 15.34
C ASP A 153 18.24 -21.57 15.90
N ASP A 154 19.49 -21.28 16.23
CA ASP A 154 19.96 -19.94 16.51
C ASP A 154 21.29 -19.66 15.80
N ASP A 155 21.88 -18.49 16.06
CA ASP A 155 23.15 -18.07 15.46
C ASP A 155 24.33 -19.05 15.71
N GLN A 156 24.22 -19.97 16.67
CA GLN A 156 25.25 -20.95 17.00
C GLN A 156 24.95 -22.36 16.49
N GLY A 157 23.74 -22.60 16.02
CA GLY A 157 23.38 -23.84 15.32
C GLY A 157 22.00 -24.38 15.71
N TRP A 158 21.74 -25.60 15.27
CA TRP A 158 20.42 -26.22 15.42
C TRP A 158 20.17 -26.72 16.84
N HIS A 159 18.94 -26.51 17.34
CA HIS A 159 18.47 -27.01 18.63
C HIS A 159 17.75 -28.33 18.46
N LEU A 160 16.75 -28.33 17.58
CA LEU A 160 15.98 -29.51 17.27
C LEU A 160 15.50 -29.44 15.85
N TYR A 161 15.31 -30.63 15.31
CA TYR A 161 14.57 -30.79 14.08
C TYR A 161 13.75 -32.06 14.09
N SER A 162 12.60 -31.96 13.45
CA SER A 162 11.98 -33.14 12.88
C SER A 162 12.52 -33.31 11.46
N GLN A 163 13.03 -34.50 11.17
CA GLN A 163 13.53 -34.87 9.86
C GLN A 163 13.02 -36.21 9.38
N ARG A 164 12.87 -36.33 8.07
CA ARG A 164 12.73 -37.62 7.38
C ARG A 164 14.03 -37.97 6.66
N ASN A 165 14.41 -39.25 6.65
CA ASN A 165 15.62 -39.81 6.02
C ASN A 165 15.33 -40.39 4.62
N PRO A 166 16.39 -40.73 3.84
CA PRO A 166 16.22 -41.24 2.48
C PRO A 166 15.46 -42.56 2.38
N ASP A 167 15.62 -43.43 3.37
CA ASP A 167 14.90 -44.72 3.44
C ASP A 167 13.45 -44.58 3.93
N GLY A 168 12.98 -43.36 4.17
CA GLY A 168 11.62 -43.05 4.60
C GLY A 168 11.42 -43.02 6.12
N SER A 169 12.43 -43.41 6.89
CA SER A 169 12.39 -43.29 8.35
C SER A 169 12.31 -41.81 8.79
N ILE A 170 11.68 -41.52 9.94
CA ILE A 170 11.66 -40.18 10.54
C ILE A 170 12.54 -40.21 11.78
N VAL A 171 13.34 -39.18 11.92
CA VAL A 171 14.08 -38.88 13.13
C VAL A 171 13.57 -37.56 13.69
N PHE A 172 13.31 -37.52 14.99
CA PHE A 172 13.22 -36.27 15.73
C PHE A 172 14.51 -36.18 16.52
N THR A 173 15.38 -35.27 16.10
CA THR A 173 16.71 -35.16 16.67
C THR A 173 16.78 -33.89 17.48
N VAL A 174 17.29 -34.02 18.70
CA VAL A 174 17.51 -32.91 19.63
C VAL A 174 19.01 -32.82 19.88
N ASN A 175 19.58 -31.65 19.66
CA ASN A 175 20.98 -31.36 19.94
C ASN A 175 21.15 -31.04 21.43
N GLY A 176 20.91 -32.03 22.30
CA GLY A 176 20.94 -31.86 23.75
C GLY A 176 20.11 -32.90 24.50
N ASP A 177 19.86 -32.64 25.78
CA ASP A 177 19.12 -33.54 26.65
C ASP A 177 17.60 -33.45 26.43
N ILE A 178 16.93 -34.60 26.40
CA ILE A 178 15.46 -34.69 26.42
C ILE A 178 15.00 -34.89 27.87
N THR A 179 14.45 -33.84 28.49
CA THR A 179 13.89 -33.89 29.85
C THR A 179 12.36 -34.01 29.80
N ALA A 180 11.79 -35.04 30.43
CA ALA A 180 10.34 -35.26 30.47
C ALA A 180 9.87 -35.82 31.82
N ASN A 181 8.68 -35.41 32.28
CA ASN A 181 8.04 -36.00 33.48
C ASN A 181 7.73 -37.49 33.30
N THR A 182 7.43 -37.92 32.07
CA THR A 182 7.33 -39.32 31.68
C THR A 182 7.65 -39.43 30.20
N LEU A 183 8.66 -40.23 29.84
CA LEU A 183 8.94 -40.59 28.47
C LEU A 183 8.26 -41.93 28.15
N ARG A 184 7.36 -41.95 27.18
CA ARG A 184 6.67 -43.18 26.73
C ARG A 184 7.17 -43.56 25.34
N ALA A 185 8.15 -44.47 25.28
CA ALA A 185 8.80 -44.90 24.05
C ALA A 185 8.32 -46.28 23.54
N GLY A 186 7.02 -46.58 23.62
CA GLY A 186 6.45 -47.84 23.09
C GLY A 186 7.18 -49.11 23.59
N GLY A 187 7.49 -50.04 22.66
CA GLY A 187 8.23 -51.29 22.94
C GLY A 187 9.76 -51.12 22.92
N ALA A 188 10.28 -50.03 23.47
CA ALA A 188 11.68 -49.64 23.35
C ALA A 188 12.68 -50.75 23.74
N ILE A 189 13.68 -50.95 22.88
CA ILE A 189 14.96 -51.61 23.20
C ILE A 189 15.96 -50.48 23.49
N TYR A 190 16.40 -50.36 24.73
CA TYR A 190 17.44 -49.40 25.10
C TYR A 190 18.81 -50.03 24.85
N GLN A 191 19.60 -49.43 23.95
CA GLN A 191 21.02 -49.74 23.81
C GLN A 191 21.79 -48.50 24.26
N ASN A 192 22.48 -48.60 25.39
CA ASN A 192 23.42 -47.57 25.85
C ASN A 192 24.80 -47.96 25.31
N ASN A 193 25.40 -47.11 24.47
CA ASN A 193 26.71 -47.39 23.86
C ASN A 193 27.89 -46.67 24.53
N GLY A 194 27.70 -46.05 25.71
CA GLY A 194 28.74 -45.25 26.37
C GLY A 194 29.12 -44.03 25.54
#